data_AF-A0A3C1BWM2-F1
#
_entry.id   AF-A0A3C1BWM2-F1
#
_cell.length_a   1.000
_cell.length_b   1.000
_cell.length_c   1.000
_cell.angle_alpha   90.00
_cell.angle_beta   90.00
_cell.angle_gamma   90.00
#
_symmetry.space_group_name_H-M   'P 1'
#
loop_
_entity.id
_entity.type
_entity.pdbx_description
1 polymer ?
#
loop_
_entity_poly.entity_id
_entity_poly.type
_entity_poly.pdbx_seq_one_letter_code
_entity_poly.pdbx_strand_id
1 'polypeptide(L)'
;KIANALDFSGLAAHADKTAGNLSGGMKRRLIIARALLHEPSVLFLDEPTVGLDASVRRTMWDFIRSINQDKRCTVLLTTHYIEEAEMLSDRVMIMDKAKIVTEGTAAGLKARVGKWALDIYRNGKTETEFFETRDAGLERLGALSDTASIRETNLEDVYLTITGRRIDA
;
A
#
# COMPACT_ATOMS: atom_id res chain seq x y z
N LYS A 1 -17.21 -20.09 -16.76
CA LYS A 1 -17.05 -18.88 -15.90
C LYS A 1 -16.53 -19.23 -14.50
N ILE A 2 -17.17 -20.13 -13.74
CA ILE A 2 -16.71 -20.51 -12.39
C ILE A 2 -15.32 -21.17 -12.41
N ALA A 3 -15.10 -22.18 -13.25
CA ALA A 3 -13.78 -22.84 -13.38
C ALA A 3 -12.66 -21.83 -13.63
N ASN A 4 -12.79 -20.98 -14.66
CA ASN A 4 -11.83 -19.92 -14.97
C ASN A 4 -11.60 -18.95 -13.79
N ALA A 5 -12.63 -18.65 -12.99
CA ALA A 5 -12.48 -17.78 -11.82
C ALA A 5 -11.71 -18.47 -10.69
N LEU A 6 -11.88 -19.79 -10.53
CA LEU A 6 -11.10 -20.60 -9.58
C LEU A 6 -9.64 -20.74 -10.04
N ASP A 7 -9.41 -20.97 -11.33
CA ASP A 7 -8.06 -21.02 -11.90
C ASP A 7 -7.34 -19.67 -11.68
N PHE A 8 -7.99 -18.58 -12.07
CA PHE A 8 -7.45 -17.22 -11.93
C PHE A 8 -7.15 -16.83 -10.47
N SER A 9 -7.92 -17.34 -9.51
CA SER A 9 -7.68 -17.10 -8.07
C SER A 9 -6.76 -18.12 -7.39
N GLY A 10 -6.22 -19.07 -8.14
CA GLY A 10 -5.35 -20.13 -7.62
C GLY A 10 -6.09 -21.08 -6.67
N LEU A 11 -7.37 -21.33 -6.91
CA LEU A 11 -8.26 -22.14 -6.08
C LEU A 11 -8.81 -23.38 -6.79
N ALA A 12 -8.36 -23.69 -8.01
CA ALA A 12 -8.80 -24.84 -8.80
C ALA A 12 -8.73 -26.18 -8.03
N ALA A 13 -7.61 -26.44 -7.35
CA ALA A 13 -7.40 -27.63 -6.50
C ALA A 13 -8.28 -27.68 -5.23
N HIS A 14 -9.14 -26.67 -5.04
CA HIS A 14 -10.03 -26.53 -3.89
C HIS A 14 -11.48 -26.33 -4.30
N ALA A 15 -11.84 -26.61 -5.57
CA ALA A 15 -13.18 -26.42 -6.10
C ALA A 15 -14.27 -27.13 -5.27
N ASP A 16 -13.98 -28.33 -4.79
CA ASP A 16 -14.93 -29.15 -4.01
C ASP A 16 -14.80 -28.96 -2.49
N LYS A 17 -13.91 -28.09 -2.02
CA LYS A 17 -13.78 -27.78 -0.59
C LYS A 17 -14.84 -26.77 -0.18
N THR A 18 -15.46 -27.01 0.97
CA THR A 18 -16.34 -26.01 1.59
C THR A 18 -15.54 -24.76 1.98
N ALA A 19 -16.11 -23.58 1.74
CA ALA A 19 -15.42 -22.30 1.99
C ALA A 19 -14.93 -22.15 3.44
N GLY A 20 -15.64 -22.75 4.41
CA GLY A 20 -15.24 -22.77 5.82
C GLY A 20 -13.86 -23.39 6.07
N ASN A 21 -13.47 -24.37 5.24
CA ASN A 21 -12.23 -25.13 5.35
C ASN A 21 -11.05 -24.51 4.57
N LEU A 22 -11.23 -23.32 3.98
CA LEU A 22 -10.17 -22.57 3.32
C LEU A 22 -9.41 -21.69 4.33
N SER A 23 -8.12 -21.42 4.07
CA SER A 23 -7.35 -20.45 4.87
C SER A 23 -7.90 -19.02 4.69
N GLY A 24 -7.53 -18.09 5.58
CA GLY A 24 -7.99 -16.69 5.49
C GLY A 24 -7.70 -16.04 4.14
N GLY A 25 -6.47 -16.19 3.63
CA GLY A 25 -6.09 -15.68 2.30
C GLY A 25 -6.87 -16.33 1.16
N MET A 26 -7.12 -17.64 1.24
CA MET A 26 -7.93 -18.36 0.24
C MET A 26 -9.39 -17.89 0.25
N LYS A 27 -9.98 -17.70 1.43
CA LYS A 27 -11.34 -17.14 1.59
C LYS A 27 -11.44 -15.76 0.94
N ARG A 28 -10.44 -14.90 1.17
CA ARG A 28 -10.40 -13.56 0.56
C ARG A 28 -10.29 -13.63 -0.96
N ARG A 29 -9.41 -14.47 -1.51
CA ARG A 29 -9.32 -14.68 -2.98
C ARG A 29 -10.63 -15.24 -3.56
N LEU A 30 -11.31 -16.14 -2.86
CA LEU A 30 -12.60 -16.67 -3.29
C LEU A 30 -13.69 -15.58 -3.34
N ILE A 31 -13.74 -14.69 -2.35
CA ILE A 31 -14.69 -13.56 -2.32
C ILE A 31 -14.46 -12.62 -3.51
N ILE A 32 -13.19 -12.31 -3.80
CA ILE A 32 -12.83 -11.48 -4.96
C ILE A 32 -13.16 -12.20 -6.27
N ALA A 33 -12.82 -13.48 -6.40
CA ALA A 33 -13.16 -14.28 -7.57
C ALA A 33 -14.67 -14.31 -7.84
N ARG A 34 -15.48 -14.43 -6.77
CA ARG A 34 -16.93 -14.33 -6.84
C ARG A 34 -17.38 -12.96 -7.33
N ALA A 35 -16.80 -11.87 -6.82
CA ALA A 35 -17.11 -10.52 -7.26
C ALA A 35 -16.79 -10.30 -8.75
N LEU A 36 -15.81 -11.01 -9.30
CA LEU A 36 -15.44 -10.90 -10.72
C LEU A 36 -16.32 -11.74 -11.67
N LEU A 37 -17.19 -12.62 -11.17
CA LEU A 37 -17.98 -13.54 -12.03
C LEU A 37 -18.90 -12.82 -13.01
N HIS A 38 -19.35 -11.61 -12.67
CA HIS A 38 -20.22 -10.78 -13.50
C HIS A 38 -19.45 -9.72 -14.31
N GLU A 39 -18.12 -9.84 -14.37
CA GLU A 39 -17.24 -9.00 -15.19
C GLU A 39 -17.44 -7.49 -14.93
N PRO A 40 -17.30 -7.03 -13.67
CA PRO A 40 -17.54 -5.63 -13.34
C PRO A 40 -16.51 -4.70 -14.00
N SER A 41 -16.93 -3.50 -14.39
CA SER A 41 -16.02 -2.45 -14.84
C SER A 41 -15.20 -1.85 -13.68
N VAL A 42 -15.75 -1.87 -12.46
CA VAL A 42 -15.11 -1.38 -11.23
C VAL A 42 -15.28 -2.38 -10.09
N LEU A 43 -14.19 -2.73 -9.43
CA LEU A 43 -14.14 -3.58 -8.25
C LEU A 43 -13.76 -2.74 -7.02
N PHE A 44 -14.59 -2.79 -5.99
CA PHE A 44 -14.34 -2.15 -4.69
C PHE A 44 -13.77 -3.17 -3.71
N LEU A 45 -12.64 -2.85 -3.09
CA LEU A 45 -11.97 -3.69 -2.12
C LEU A 45 -11.75 -2.94 -0.81
N ASP A 46 -12.49 -3.33 0.23
CA ASP A 46 -12.30 -2.75 1.56
C ASP A 46 -11.25 -3.54 2.35
N GLU A 47 -10.10 -2.92 2.61
CA GLU A 47 -8.98 -3.47 3.39
C GLU A 47 -8.65 -4.92 2.97
N PRO A 48 -8.29 -5.17 1.69
CA PRO A 48 -8.24 -6.51 1.14
C PRO A 48 -7.21 -7.42 1.79
N THR A 49 -6.15 -6.85 2.38
CA THR A 49 -5.03 -7.60 2.97
C THR A 49 -4.93 -7.52 4.48
N VAL A 50 -5.89 -6.89 5.16
CA VAL A 50 -5.91 -6.84 6.63
C VAL A 50 -5.96 -8.25 7.22
N GLY A 51 -5.15 -8.47 8.26
CA GLY A 51 -5.05 -9.75 8.95
C GLY A 51 -4.32 -10.86 8.19
N LEU A 52 -3.73 -10.57 7.02
CA LEU A 52 -2.86 -11.49 6.30
C LEU A 52 -1.40 -11.31 6.73
N ASP A 53 -0.68 -12.42 6.85
CA ASP A 53 0.78 -12.41 6.99
C ASP A 53 1.46 -11.84 5.72
N ALA A 54 2.74 -11.50 5.85
CA ALA A 54 3.50 -10.84 4.78
C ALA A 54 3.56 -11.64 3.47
N SER A 55 3.66 -12.97 3.54
CA SER A 55 3.78 -13.83 2.35
C SER A 55 2.45 -13.90 1.59
N VAL A 56 1.35 -14.12 2.33
CA VAL A 56 0.00 -14.19 1.76
C VAL A 56 -0.44 -12.81 1.24
N ARG A 57 -0.04 -11.72 1.89
CA ARG A 57 -0.27 -10.35 1.43
C ARG A 57 0.35 -10.09 0.05
N ARG A 58 1.63 -10.44 -0.14
CA ARG A 58 2.30 -10.28 -1.45
C ARG A 58 1.58 -11.06 -2.55
N THR A 59 1.18 -12.30 -2.25
CA THR A 59 0.39 -13.11 -3.19
C THR A 59 -0.96 -12.45 -3.53
N MET A 60 -1.59 -11.80 -2.55
CA MET A 60 -2.83 -11.06 -2.77
C MET A 60 -2.61 -9.80 -3.62
N TRP A 61 -1.49 -9.09 -3.43
CA TRP A 61 -1.14 -7.92 -4.24
C TRP A 61 -0.96 -8.28 -5.71
N ASP A 62 -0.24 -9.36 -6.00
CA ASP A 62 -0.06 -9.86 -7.37
C ASP A 62 -1.40 -10.23 -8.00
N PHE A 63 -2.30 -10.84 -7.21
CA PHE A 63 -3.65 -11.17 -7.64
C PHE A 63 -4.52 -9.93 -7.90
N ILE A 64 -4.43 -8.88 -7.07
CA ILE A 64 -5.16 -7.63 -7.31
C ILE A 64 -4.63 -6.91 -8.55
N ARG A 65 -3.31 -6.91 -8.74
CA ARG A 65 -2.68 -6.31 -9.92
C ARG A 65 -3.11 -7.03 -11.22
N SER A 66 -3.18 -8.35 -11.22
CA SER A 66 -3.64 -9.11 -12.39
C SER A 66 -5.12 -8.86 -12.73
N ILE A 67 -5.96 -8.53 -11.75
CA ILE A 67 -7.35 -8.12 -12.01
C ILE A 67 -7.40 -6.84 -12.86
N ASN A 68 -6.58 -5.86 -12.51
CA ASN A 68 -6.50 -4.61 -13.27
C ASN A 68 -5.92 -4.85 -14.68
N GLN A 69 -4.80 -5.57 -14.76
CA GLN A 69 -4.04 -5.75 -16.00
C GLN A 69 -4.71 -6.72 -16.98
N ASP A 70 -5.10 -7.91 -16.50
CA ASP A 70 -5.57 -9.00 -17.37
C ASP A 70 -7.06 -8.89 -17.67
N LYS A 71 -7.85 -8.43 -16.69
CA LYS A 71 -9.32 -8.30 -16.83
C LYS A 71 -9.78 -6.89 -17.16
N ARG A 72 -8.86 -5.92 -17.24
CA ARG A 72 -9.16 -4.49 -17.51
C ARG A 72 -10.22 -3.92 -16.55
N CYS A 73 -10.21 -4.39 -15.31
CA CYS A 73 -11.14 -3.97 -14.28
C CYS A 73 -10.52 -2.83 -13.46
N THR A 74 -11.23 -1.71 -13.30
CA THR A 74 -10.77 -0.63 -12.41
C THR A 74 -10.88 -1.11 -10.96
N VAL A 75 -9.83 -0.96 -10.16
CA VAL A 75 -9.85 -1.33 -8.75
C VAL A 75 -9.83 -0.07 -7.89
N LEU A 76 -10.81 0.08 -7.01
CA LEU A 76 -10.77 1.05 -5.92
C LEU A 76 -10.59 0.27 -4.62
N LEU A 77 -9.49 0.53 -3.91
CA LEU A 77 -9.21 -0.11 -2.63
C LEU A 77 -9.03 0.92 -1.52
N THR A 78 -9.41 0.54 -0.31
CA THR A 78 -9.08 1.23 0.93
C THR A 78 -7.99 0.44 1.65
N THR A 79 -7.06 1.16 2.27
CA THR A 79 -5.99 0.54 3.05
C THR A 79 -5.42 1.54 4.04
N HIS A 80 -5.04 1.05 5.21
CA HIS A 80 -4.17 1.75 6.15
C HIS A 80 -2.69 1.37 5.96
N TYR A 81 -2.38 0.42 5.08
CA TYR A 81 -1.00 0.06 4.76
C TYR A 81 -0.45 0.94 3.64
N ILE A 82 0.48 1.82 4.00
CA ILE A 82 1.15 2.72 3.05
C ILE A 82 1.82 1.95 1.90
N GLU A 83 2.52 0.86 2.20
CA GLU A 83 3.16 0.01 1.19
C GLU A 83 2.15 -0.57 0.19
N GLU A 84 0.93 -0.92 0.63
CA GLU A 84 -0.10 -1.44 -0.26
C GLU A 84 -0.59 -0.36 -1.24
N ALA A 85 -0.82 0.86 -0.73
CA ALA A 85 -1.21 1.99 -1.56
C ALA A 85 -0.13 2.30 -2.61
N GLU A 86 1.15 2.30 -2.23
CA GLU A 86 2.28 2.53 -3.15
C GLU A 86 2.44 1.43 -4.20
N MET A 87 2.23 0.17 -3.81
CA MET A 87 2.46 -0.97 -4.69
C MET A 87 1.31 -1.23 -5.66
N LEU A 88 0.07 -0.95 -5.28
CA LEU A 88 -1.11 -1.32 -6.07
C LEU A 88 -1.74 -0.18 -6.86
N SER A 89 -1.49 1.08 -6.48
CA SER A 89 -2.30 2.20 -6.95
C SER A 89 -1.58 3.06 -7.97
N ASP A 90 -2.22 3.30 -9.12
CA ASP A 90 -1.76 4.33 -10.07
C ASP A 90 -1.94 5.75 -9.50
N ARG A 91 -2.98 5.93 -8.67
CA ARG A 91 -3.33 7.19 -7.99
C ARG A 91 -3.72 6.90 -6.55
N VAL A 92 -3.20 7.71 -5.63
CA VAL A 92 -3.46 7.59 -4.19
C VAL A 92 -4.23 8.82 -3.72
N MET A 93 -5.22 8.59 -2.87
CA MET A 93 -5.94 9.62 -2.11
C MET A 93 -5.63 9.39 -0.63
N ILE A 94 -5.04 10.39 0.01
CA ILE A 94 -4.80 10.36 1.45
C ILE A 94 -5.99 11.00 2.14
N MET A 95 -6.59 10.30 3.09
CA MET A 95 -7.74 10.77 3.86
C MET A 95 -7.35 11.04 5.32
N ASP A 96 -7.83 12.16 5.87
CA ASP A 96 -7.82 12.42 7.31
C ASP A 96 -9.15 13.06 7.73
N LYS A 97 -9.66 12.68 8.91
CA LYS A 97 -10.95 13.18 9.47
C LYS A 97 -12.09 13.17 8.43
N ALA A 98 -12.21 12.05 7.71
CA ALA A 98 -13.20 11.84 6.63
C ALA A 98 -13.11 12.85 5.46
N LYS A 99 -11.96 13.48 5.25
CA LYS A 99 -11.70 14.38 4.11
C LYS A 99 -10.47 13.90 3.35
N ILE A 100 -10.51 14.03 2.02
CA ILE A 100 -9.31 13.86 1.20
C ILE A 100 -8.42 15.08 1.46
N VAL A 101 -7.25 14.86 2.05
CA VAL A 101 -6.28 15.92 2.34
C VAL A 101 -5.32 16.13 1.18
N THR A 102 -5.07 15.09 0.39
CA THR A 102 -4.28 15.19 -0.83
C THR A 102 -4.56 14.01 -1.76
N GLU A 103 -4.31 14.20 -3.04
CA GLU A 103 -4.33 13.13 -4.04
C GLU A 103 -3.27 13.33 -5.13
N GLY A 104 -2.88 12.24 -5.79
CA GLY A 104 -1.91 12.27 -6.87
C GLY A 104 -1.31 10.89 -7.11
N THR A 105 -0.31 10.80 -7.99
CA THR A 105 0.52 9.58 -8.07
C THR A 105 1.38 9.47 -6.82
N ALA A 106 1.75 8.26 -6.40
CA ALA A 106 2.61 8.09 -5.23
C ALA A 106 3.93 8.86 -5.37
N ALA A 107 4.55 8.81 -6.55
CA ALA A 107 5.77 9.58 -6.84
C ALA A 107 5.54 11.10 -6.78
N GLY A 108 4.42 11.60 -7.32
CA GLY A 108 4.10 13.03 -7.29
C GLY A 108 3.81 13.54 -5.88
N LEU A 109 3.17 12.72 -5.05
CA LEU A 109 2.93 13.03 -3.63
C LEU A 109 4.24 13.10 -2.84
N LYS A 110 5.14 12.12 -3.01
CA LYS A 110 6.47 12.11 -2.37
C LYS A 110 7.31 13.32 -2.76
N ALA A 111 7.32 13.68 -4.04
CA ALA A 111 8.06 14.84 -4.54
C ALA A 111 7.60 16.19 -3.94
N ARG A 112 6.45 16.27 -3.26
CA ARG A 112 5.98 17.51 -2.63
C ARG A 112 6.62 17.80 -1.27
N VAL A 113 7.16 16.79 -0.61
CA VAL A 113 7.84 16.94 0.69
C VAL A 113 9.35 16.87 0.56
N GLY A 114 9.85 16.17 -0.46
CA GLY A 114 11.25 15.89 -0.71
C GLY A 114 11.40 14.42 -1.11
N LYS A 115 12.43 14.08 -1.89
CA LYS A 115 12.65 12.69 -2.34
C LYS A 115 13.39 11.86 -1.30
N TRP A 116 14.15 12.52 -0.43
CA TRP A 116 14.98 11.91 0.58
C TRP A 116 14.58 12.39 1.96
N ALA A 117 14.50 11.45 2.89
CA ALA A 117 14.26 11.67 4.30
C ALA A 117 15.54 11.32 5.07
N LEU A 118 16.00 12.24 5.91
CA LEU A 118 17.07 12.04 6.87
C LEU A 118 16.44 11.92 8.25
N ASP A 119 16.41 10.70 8.77
CA ASP A 119 15.91 10.39 10.09
C ASP A 119 17.06 10.55 11.11
N ILE A 120 16.91 11.51 12.02
CA ILE A 120 17.91 11.86 13.04
C ILE A 120 17.37 11.44 14.40
N TYR A 121 18.08 10.56 15.09
CA TYR A 121 17.70 10.10 16.42
C TYR A 121 18.36 10.95 17.51
N ARG A 122 17.54 11.74 18.21
CA ARG A 122 17.96 12.66 19.29
C ARG A 122 17.00 12.60 20.45
N ASN A 123 17.53 12.56 21.67
CA ASN A 123 16.73 12.63 22.91
C ASN A 123 15.57 11.60 22.96
N GLY A 124 15.80 10.38 22.45
CA GLY A 124 14.78 9.32 22.44
C GLY A 124 13.72 9.45 21.35
N LYS A 125 13.88 10.39 20.41
CA LYS A 125 12.92 10.65 19.34
C LYS A 125 13.61 10.69 17.98
N THR A 126 12.87 10.30 16.94
CA THR A 126 13.29 10.47 15.55
C THR A 126 12.71 11.76 15.01
N GLU A 127 13.57 12.63 14.50
CA GLU A 127 13.20 13.83 13.75
C GLU A 127 13.60 13.62 12.29
N THR A 128 12.70 13.96 11.36
CA THR A 128 12.95 13.75 9.93
C THR A 128 13.15 15.11 9.24
N GLU A 129 14.30 15.28 8.60
CA GLU A 129 14.59 16.39 7.69
C GLU A 129 14.43 15.90 6.23
N PHE A 130 13.80 16.70 5.35
CA PHE A 130 13.55 16.32 3.97
C PHE A 130 14.44 17.07 2.97
N PHE A 131 14.88 16.37 1.93
CA PHE A 131 15.79 16.88 0.89
C PHE A 131 15.33 16.48 -0.51
N GLU A 132 15.56 17.36 -1.48
CA GLU A 132 15.31 17.08 -2.90
C GLU A 132 16.31 16.08 -3.48
N THR A 133 17.57 16.15 -3.05
CA THR A 133 18.65 15.30 -3.54
C THR A 133 19.30 14.50 -2.42
N ARG A 134 19.83 13.34 -2.78
CA ARG A 134 20.56 12.48 -1.84
C ARG A 134 21.80 13.16 -1.30
N ASP A 135 22.52 13.88 -2.17
CA ASP A 135 23.80 14.50 -1.82
C ASP A 135 23.63 15.59 -0.76
N ALA A 136 22.58 16.41 -0.85
CA ALA A 136 22.26 17.40 0.18
C ALA A 136 21.96 16.74 1.54
N GLY A 137 21.22 15.63 1.53
CA GLY A 137 20.96 14.86 2.75
C GLY A 137 22.22 14.19 3.31
N LEU A 138 23.14 13.73 2.46
CA LEU A 138 24.42 13.16 2.89
C LEU A 138 25.38 14.20 3.44
N GLU A 139 25.44 15.38 2.84
CA GLU A 139 26.21 16.51 3.37
C GLU A 139 25.72 16.88 4.77
N ARG A 140 24.39 16.97 4.94
CA ARG A 140 23.78 17.18 6.24
C ARG A 140 24.14 16.07 7.22
N LEU A 141 24.00 14.80 6.82
CA LEU A 141 24.36 13.64 7.64
C LEU A 141 25.81 13.68 8.12
N GLY A 142 26.75 14.07 7.24
CA GLY A 142 28.17 14.19 7.58
C GLY A 142 28.49 15.29 8.60
N ALA A 143 27.61 16.28 8.74
CA ALA A 143 27.73 17.35 9.73
C ALA A 143 27.07 17.01 11.08
N LEU A 144 26.37 15.87 11.21
CA LEU A 144 25.70 15.46 12.44
C LEU A 144 26.64 14.62 13.31
N SER A 145 26.57 14.84 14.62
CA SER A 145 27.17 13.97 15.64
C SER A 145 26.24 12.86 16.11
N ASP A 146 24.94 12.96 15.79
CA ASP A 146 23.90 12.05 16.25
C ASP A 146 23.74 10.83 15.33
N THR A 147 23.13 9.77 15.85
CA THR A 147 22.74 8.61 15.05
C THR A 147 21.67 9.03 14.05
N ALA A 148 21.97 8.92 12.75
CA ALA A 148 21.04 9.28 11.70
C ALA A 148 21.13 8.32 10.50
N SER A 149 20.03 8.19 9.75
CA SER A 149 19.94 7.39 8.54
C SER A 149 19.24 8.16 7.44
N ILE A 150 19.68 7.96 6.20
CA ILE A 150 19.06 8.54 5.01
C ILE A 150 18.32 7.45 4.23
N ARG A 151 17.09 7.74 3.80
CA ARG A 151 16.25 6.86 3.00
C ARG A 151 15.45 7.64 1.96
N GLU A 152 14.85 6.95 1.01
CA GLU A 152 13.81 7.55 0.18
C GLU A 152 12.57 7.84 1.03
N THR A 153 11.89 8.93 0.68
CA THR A 153 10.61 9.31 1.26
C THR A 153 9.52 8.30 0.86
N ASN A 154 8.57 8.05 1.77
CA ASN A 154 7.40 7.20 1.53
C ASN A 154 6.10 8.03 1.67
N LEU A 155 4.92 7.42 1.47
CA LEU A 155 3.66 8.16 1.65
C LEU A 155 3.31 8.44 3.12
N GLU A 156 3.94 7.75 4.08
CA GLU A 156 3.77 8.06 5.51
C GLU A 156 4.34 9.44 5.81
N ASP A 157 5.54 9.76 5.31
CA ASP A 157 6.15 11.07 5.42
C ASP A 157 5.25 12.17 4.86
N VAL A 158 4.63 11.91 3.70
CA VAL A 158 3.66 12.83 3.07
C VAL A 158 2.45 13.04 3.98
N TYR A 159 1.89 11.95 4.52
CA TYR A 159 0.74 12.02 5.43
C TYR A 159 1.07 12.83 6.69
N LEU A 160 2.21 12.56 7.34
CA LEU A 160 2.61 13.26 8.57
C LEU A 160 2.88 14.75 8.31
N THR A 161 3.55 15.06 7.19
CA THR A 161 3.84 16.46 6.80
C THR A 161 2.56 17.26 6.53
N ILE A 162 1.59 16.66 5.85
CA ILE A 162 0.33 17.34 5.48
C ILE A 162 -0.62 17.47 6.67
N THR A 163 -0.72 16.43 7.51
CA THR A 163 -1.67 16.42 8.63
C THR A 163 -1.13 17.09 9.89
N GLY A 164 0.19 17.30 9.98
CA GLY A 164 0.86 17.82 11.16
C GLY A 164 0.74 16.90 12.39
N ARG A 165 0.22 15.67 12.21
CA ARG A 165 0.16 14.69 13.28
C ARG A 165 1.53 14.05 13.41
N ARG A 166 2.08 14.09 14.62
CA ARG A 166 3.04 13.06 15.03
C ARG A 166 2.20 11.86 15.46
N ILE A 167 2.58 10.65 15.05
CA ILE A 167 1.95 9.44 15.56
C ILE A 167 2.35 9.36 17.03
N ASP A 168 1.51 9.90 17.91
CA ASP A 168 1.60 9.63 19.34
C ASP A 168 1.26 8.14 19.50
N ALA A 169 2.30 7.34 19.69
CA ALA A 169 2.21 5.90 19.96
C ALA A 169 1.69 5.64 21.38
#